data_AF-A0AAU5LG38-F1
#
_entry.id   AF-A0AAU5LG38-F1
#
_cell.length_a   1.000
_cell.length_b   1.000
_cell.length_c   1.000
_cell.angle_alpha   90.00
_cell.angle_beta   90.00
_cell.angle_gamma   90.00
#
_symmetry.space_group_name_H-M   'P 1'
#
loop_
_entity.id
_entity.type
_entity.pdbx_description
1 polymer ?
#
loop_
_entity_poly.entity_id
_entity_poly.type
_entity_poly.pdbx_seq_one_letter_code
_entity_poly.pdbx_strand_id
1 'polypeptide(L)'
;MHADPQIIWSAIALLGVLILAGHAGRGRRRRDPNRFYTWPEKQVLIHQAAGRCEHKPPLWRRCPAQGTQADHIVPWSRGGRTELWNAQLLCERHNQRKSNRVPSALYRWRLQRRRTKY
;
A
#
# COMPACT_ATOMS: atom_id res chain seq x y z
N MET A 1 -50.13 -2.05 -12.41
CA MET A 1 -49.52 -0.70 -12.34
C MET A 1 -48.15 -0.79 -12.99
N HIS A 2 -48.03 -0.40 -14.25
CA HIS A 2 -46.74 -0.33 -14.92
C HIS A 2 -46.09 1.00 -14.55
N ALA A 3 -44.87 0.96 -14.03
CA ALA A 3 -44.11 2.17 -13.77
C ALA A 3 -43.88 2.90 -15.09
N ASP A 4 -44.06 4.22 -15.09
CA ASP A 4 -43.82 5.07 -16.25
C ASP A 4 -42.37 4.87 -16.73
N PRO A 5 -42.15 4.54 -18.02
CA PRO A 5 -40.82 4.43 -18.60
C PRO A 5 -39.92 5.63 -18.30
N GLN A 6 -40.48 6.84 -18.21
CA GLN A 6 -39.72 8.05 -17.88
C GLN A 6 -39.14 8.01 -16.46
N ILE A 7 -39.88 7.46 -15.49
CA ILE A 7 -39.42 7.28 -14.11
C ILE A 7 -38.26 6.27 -14.06
N ILE A 8 -38.34 5.19 -14.85
CA ILE A 8 -37.28 4.18 -14.93
C ILE A 8 -35.99 4.79 -15.51
N TRP A 9 -36.10 5.51 -16.63
CA TRP A 9 -34.94 6.13 -17.28
C TRP A 9 -34.29 7.23 -16.43
N SER A 10 -35.08 8.05 -15.77
CA SER A 10 -34.57 9.08 -14.86
C SER A 10 -33.90 8.48 -13.61
N ALA A 11 -34.42 7.38 -13.06
CA ALA A 11 -33.76 6.65 -11.97
C ALA A 11 -32.41 6.04 -12.40
N ILE A 12 -32.33 5.44 -13.58
CA ILE A 12 -31.07 4.90 -14.14
C ILE A 12 -30.04 6.01 -14.36
N ALA A 13 -30.46 7.13 -14.94
CA ALA A 13 -29.59 8.28 -15.17
C ALA A 13 -29.05 8.85 -13.84
N LEU A 14 -29.93 9.02 -12.84
CA LEU A 14 -29.54 9.48 -11.50
C LEU A 14 -28.54 8.52 -10.86
N LEU A 15 -28.78 7.21 -10.92
CA LEU A 15 -27.87 6.20 -10.39
C LEU A 15 -26.50 6.25 -11.10
N GLY A 16 -26.48 6.39 -12.42
CA GLY A 16 -25.25 6.57 -13.20
C GLY A 16 -24.45 7.81 -12.79
N VAL A 17 -25.13 8.94 -12.60
CA VAL A 17 -24.50 10.20 -12.12
C VAL A 17 -23.93 10.02 -10.71
N LEU A 18 -24.67 9.38 -9.79
CA LEU A 18 -24.20 9.12 -8.43
C LEU A 18 -22.96 8.19 -8.41
N ILE A 19 -22.96 7.15 -9.25
CA ILE A 19 -21.81 6.26 -9.41
C ILE A 19 -20.59 7.04 -9.94
N LEU A 20 -20.75 7.81 -11.02
CA LEU A 20 -19.69 8.62 -11.61
C LEU A 20 -19.13 9.67 -10.64
N ALA A 21 -20.00 10.38 -9.90
CA ALA A 21 -19.61 11.33 -8.86
C ALA A 21 -18.83 10.64 -7.74
N GLY A 22 -19.27 9.46 -7.30
CA GLY A 22 -18.56 8.62 -6.33
C GLY A 22 -17.18 8.18 -6.83
N HIS A 23 -17.02 7.86 -8.11
CA HIS A 23 -15.70 7.55 -8.69
C HIS A 23 -14.80 8.78 -8.80
N ALA A 24 -15.33 9.94 -9.20
CA ALA A 24 -14.59 11.19 -9.29
C ALA A 24 -14.08 11.67 -7.91
N GLY A 25 -14.89 11.52 -6.86
CA GLY A 25 -14.51 11.88 -5.48
C GLY A 25 -13.38 11.02 -4.89
N ARG A 26 -13.29 9.73 -5.29
CA ARG A 26 -12.27 8.80 -4.79
C ARG A 26 -10.85 9.11 -5.30
N GLY A 27 -10.73 9.85 -6.40
CA GLY A 27 -9.44 10.17 -7.04
C GLY A 27 -8.62 11.24 -6.32
N ARG A 28 -9.23 12.05 -5.44
CA ARG A 28 -8.53 13.08 -4.66
C ARG A 28 -8.10 12.58 -3.28
N ARG A 29 -7.46 11.41 -3.20
CA ARG A 29 -6.72 11.09 -1.97
C ARG A 29 -5.55 12.05 -1.87
N ARG A 30 -5.70 13.06 -1.01
CA ARG A 30 -4.63 14.00 -0.68
C ARG A 30 -3.42 13.17 -0.28
N ARG A 31 -2.31 13.35 -1.01
CA ARG A 31 -1.06 12.65 -0.72
C ARG A 31 -0.69 12.94 0.74
N ASP A 32 -0.23 11.92 1.44
CA ASP A 32 0.19 12.07 2.83
C ASP A 32 1.20 13.23 2.94
N PRO A 33 0.95 14.26 3.76
CA PRO A 33 1.90 15.37 3.90
C PRO A 33 3.25 14.89 4.44
N ASN A 34 3.28 13.81 5.22
CA ASN A 34 4.52 13.24 5.71
C ASN A 34 4.99 12.10 4.81
N ARG A 35 6.25 12.17 4.37
CA ARG A 35 6.93 11.10 3.62
C ARG A 35 7.84 10.28 4.52
N PHE A 36 8.32 10.83 5.63
CA PHE A 36 9.39 10.21 6.41
C PHE A 36 8.86 9.63 7.70
N TYR A 37 9.20 8.37 7.95
CA TYR A 37 9.00 7.75 9.25
C TYR A 37 9.85 8.45 10.31
N THR A 38 9.25 8.69 11.46
CA THR A 38 9.91 9.18 12.67
C THR A 38 10.92 8.16 13.20
N TRP A 39 11.81 8.59 14.10
CA TRP A 39 12.78 7.68 14.70
C TRP A 39 12.13 6.54 15.51
N PRO A 40 11.10 6.80 16.35
CA PRO A 40 10.38 5.71 17.05
C PRO A 40 9.73 4.71 16.08
N GLU A 41 9.11 5.16 14.99
CA GLU A 41 8.52 4.27 13.99
C GLU A 41 9.59 3.40 13.30
N LYS A 42 10.76 3.98 13.02
CA LYS A 42 11.91 3.22 12.49
C LYS A 42 12.37 2.14 13.47
N GLN A 43 12.39 2.43 14.78
CA GLN A 43 12.74 1.41 15.79
C GLN A 43 11.74 0.26 15.83
N VAL A 44 10.43 0.56 15.79
CA VAL A 44 9.38 -0.47 15.70
C VAL A 44 9.59 -1.34 14.47
N LEU A 45 9.90 -0.73 13.33
CA LEU A 45 10.15 -1.45 12.08
C LEU A 45 11.42 -2.31 12.13
N ILE A 46 12.50 -1.79 12.73
CA ILE A 46 13.76 -2.53 12.92
C ILE A 46 13.53 -3.75 13.82
N HIS A 47 12.85 -3.56 14.95
CA HIS A 47 12.52 -4.63 15.89
C HIS A 47 11.63 -5.68 15.22
N GLN A 48 10.53 -5.26 14.57
CA GLN A 48 9.63 -6.15 13.83
C GLN A 48 10.40 -6.95 12.78
N ALA A 49 11.33 -6.33 12.06
CA ALA A 49 12.10 -7.01 11.03
C ALA A 49 13.28 -7.84 11.58
N ALA A 50 13.51 -7.88 12.90
CA ALA A 50 14.72 -8.44 13.52
C ALA A 50 16.01 -7.88 12.85
N GLY A 51 16.02 -6.57 12.57
CA GLY A 51 17.13 -5.86 11.92
C GLY A 51 17.44 -6.29 10.47
N ARG A 52 16.66 -7.20 9.88
CA ARG A 52 16.97 -7.82 8.58
C ARG A 52 16.14 -7.25 7.45
N CYS A 53 16.65 -7.25 6.23
CA CYS A 53 15.89 -6.83 5.04
C CYS A 53 14.66 -7.73 4.83
N GLU A 54 13.47 -7.16 4.68
CA GLU A 54 12.19 -7.86 4.48
C GLU A 54 11.92 -8.28 3.03
N HIS A 55 12.78 -7.86 2.09
CA HIS A 55 12.70 -8.27 0.70
C HIS A 55 12.80 -9.80 0.57
N LYS A 56 11.97 -10.34 -0.30
CA LYS A 56 11.95 -11.75 -0.66
C LYS A 56 11.56 -11.90 -2.13
N PRO A 57 12.34 -12.64 -2.94
CA PRO A 57 11.91 -13.01 -4.29
C PRO A 57 10.71 -13.96 -4.22
N PRO A 58 9.92 -14.12 -5.31
CA PRO A 58 8.73 -14.98 -5.32
C PRO A 58 8.99 -16.41 -4.85
N LEU A 59 10.10 -17.03 -5.27
CA LEU A 59 10.41 -18.43 -4.99
C LEU A 59 11.59 -18.64 -4.03
N TRP A 60 12.21 -17.56 -3.53
CA TRP A 60 13.39 -17.66 -2.66
C TRP A 60 13.12 -17.16 -1.24
N ARG A 61 14.12 -17.42 -0.39
CA ARG A 61 14.16 -16.98 1.00
C ARG A 61 14.34 -15.46 1.09
N ARG A 62 14.04 -14.94 2.29
CA ARG A 62 14.24 -13.55 2.66
C ARG A 62 15.71 -13.16 2.50
N CYS A 63 15.97 -11.95 2.01
CA CYS A 63 17.31 -11.40 1.90
C CYS A 63 18.07 -11.50 3.24
N PRO A 64 19.33 -11.99 3.27
CA PRO A 64 20.12 -12.12 4.50
C PRO A 64 20.69 -10.80 5.03
N ALA A 65 20.79 -9.76 4.19
CA ALA A 65 21.39 -8.49 4.57
C ALA A 65 20.60 -7.76 5.67
N GLN A 66 21.32 -6.92 6.43
CA GLN A 66 20.72 -5.97 7.36
C GLN A 66 19.77 -5.02 6.61
N GLY A 67 18.63 -4.72 7.23
CA GLY A 67 17.74 -3.68 6.77
C GLY A 67 18.18 -2.32 7.30
N THR A 68 18.42 -1.37 6.41
CA THR A 68 18.98 -0.05 6.75
C THR A 68 18.02 1.11 6.43
N GLN A 69 16.96 0.85 5.67
CA GLN A 69 16.05 1.86 5.17
C GLN A 69 14.59 1.46 5.43
N ALA A 70 13.83 2.38 6.00
CA ALA A 70 12.38 2.28 6.11
C ALA A 70 11.75 2.75 4.78
N ASP A 71 11.03 1.86 4.12
CA ASP A 71 10.42 2.11 2.80
C ASP A 71 8.92 1.79 2.82
N HIS A 72 8.15 2.46 1.96
CA HIS A 72 6.72 2.21 1.84
C HIS A 72 6.44 1.01 0.91
N ILE A 73 5.67 0.03 1.37
CA ILE A 73 5.17 -1.09 0.56
C ILE A 73 4.40 -0.55 -0.64
N VAL A 74 3.39 0.29 -0.41
CA VAL A 74 2.77 1.13 -1.44
C VAL A 74 3.52 2.46 -1.45
N PRO A 75 4.24 2.81 -2.52
CA PRO A 75 5.05 4.02 -2.57
C PRO A 75 4.24 5.28 -2.26
N TRP A 76 4.82 6.19 -1.48
CA TRP A 76 4.23 7.50 -1.20
C TRP A 76 3.83 8.28 -2.46
N SER A 77 4.66 8.21 -3.52
CA SER A 77 4.36 8.82 -4.82
C SER A 77 3.12 8.26 -5.52
N ARG A 78 2.64 7.08 -5.10
CA ARG A 78 1.41 6.43 -5.57
C ARG A 78 0.27 6.50 -4.53
N GLY A 79 0.37 7.42 -3.57
CA GLY A 79 -0.66 7.64 -2.55
C GLY A 79 -0.59 6.69 -1.35
N GLY A 80 0.53 5.98 -1.16
CA GLY A 80 0.77 5.23 0.07
C GLY A 80 0.93 6.15 1.28
N ARG A 81 0.32 5.76 2.40
CA ARG A 81 0.39 6.52 3.67
C ARG A 81 1.67 6.18 4.43
N THR A 82 2.21 7.13 5.18
CA THR A 82 3.34 6.94 6.09
C THR A 82 2.82 6.40 7.41
N GLU A 83 2.46 5.13 7.39
CA GLU A 83 1.93 4.38 8.53
C GLU A 83 2.67 3.05 8.64
N LEU A 84 2.78 2.48 9.85
CA LEU A 84 3.56 1.27 10.11
C LEU A 84 3.10 0.05 9.28
N TRP A 85 1.80 -0.09 9.02
CA TRP A 85 1.28 -1.17 8.16
C TRP A 85 1.79 -1.06 6.72
N ASN A 86 2.10 0.15 6.25
CA ASN A 86 2.66 0.41 4.93
C ASN A 86 4.18 0.44 4.95
N ALA A 87 4.84 0.35 6.10
CA ALA A 87 6.29 0.36 6.20
C ALA A 87 6.88 -1.05 5.98
N GLN A 88 8.07 -1.12 5.39
CA GLN A 88 8.93 -2.31 5.34
C GLN A 88 10.40 -1.94 5.49
N LEU A 89 11.19 -2.78 6.15
CA LEU A 89 12.62 -2.57 6.30
C LEU A 89 13.38 -3.19 5.14
N LEU A 90 14.12 -2.39 4.37
CA LEU A 90 14.90 -2.83 3.22
C LEU A 90 16.40 -2.55 3.41
N CYS A 91 17.24 -3.40 2.83
CA CYS A 91 18.63 -3.02 2.57
C CYS A 91 18.66 -2.05 1.39
N GLU A 92 19.72 -1.26 1.30
CA GLU A 92 19.91 -0.26 0.25
C GLU A 92 19.66 -0.82 -1.16
N ARG A 93 20.31 -1.95 -1.50
CA ARG A 93 20.17 -2.60 -2.81
C ARG A 93 18.71 -2.91 -3.17
N HIS A 94 17.92 -3.41 -2.23
CA HIS A 94 16.53 -3.77 -2.49
C HIS A 94 15.60 -2.55 -2.48
N ASN A 95 15.90 -1.54 -1.66
CA ASN A 95 15.16 -0.29 -1.68
C ASN A 95 15.31 0.42 -3.04
N GLN A 96 16.55 0.57 -3.52
CA GLN A 96 16.84 1.15 -4.84
C GLN A 96 16.16 0.37 -5.97
N ARG A 97 16.25 -0.97 -5.95
CA ARG A 97 15.61 -1.83 -6.95
C ARG A 97 14.08 -1.73 -6.95
N LYS A 98 13.47 -1.60 -5.76
CA LYS A 98 12.02 -1.45 -5.64
C LYS A 98 11.56 -0.11 -6.22
N SER A 99 12.27 0.98 -5.90
CA SER A 99 11.91 2.32 -6.35
C SER A 99 10.42 2.62 -6.07
N ASN A 100 9.70 3.18 -7.04
CA ASN A 100 8.26 3.48 -6.97
C ASN A 100 7.36 2.31 -7.40
N ARG A 101 7.85 1.06 -7.42
CA ARG A 101 7.03 -0.10 -7.81
C ARG A 101 6.18 -0.56 -6.63
N VAL A 102 4.90 -0.82 -6.90
CA VAL A 102 4.00 -1.48 -5.95
C VAL A 102 4.25 -3.00 -6.05
N PRO A 103 4.65 -3.67 -4.94
CA PRO A 103 4.82 -5.11 -4.95
C PRO A 103 3.53 -5.86 -5.25
N SER A 104 3.66 -7.06 -5.83
CA SER A 104 2.52 -7.92 -6.15
C SER A 104 1.70 -8.28 -4.91
N ALA A 105 0.44 -8.69 -5.11
CA ALA A 105 -0.42 -9.18 -4.03
C ALA A 105 0.24 -10.36 -3.30
N LEU A 106 0.86 -11.29 -4.03
CA LEU A 106 1.62 -12.41 -3.47
C LEU A 106 2.77 -11.95 -2.57
N TYR A 107 3.54 -10.93 -2.98
CA TYR A 107 4.62 -10.39 -2.15
C TYR A 107 4.07 -9.85 -0.82
N ARG A 108 2.99 -9.07 -0.88
CA ARG A 108 2.33 -8.46 0.29
C ARG A 108 1.76 -9.51 1.22
N TRP A 109 1.05 -10.51 0.69
CA TRP A 109 0.55 -11.65 1.49
C TRP A 109 1.68 -12.42 2.18
N ARG A 110 2.76 -12.76 1.45
CA ARG A 110 3.93 -13.43 2.04
C ARG A 110 4.65 -12.55 3.08
N LEU A 111 4.55 -11.22 2.97
CA LEU A 111 5.11 -10.29 3.97
C LEU A 111 4.29 -10.35 5.24
N GLN A 112 2.97 -10.20 5.13
CA GLN A 112 2.08 -10.26 6.28
C GLN A 112 2.19 -11.60 7.02
N ARG A 113 2.11 -12.73 6.30
CA ARG A 113 2.24 -14.07 6.88
C ARG A 113 3.58 -14.32 7.57
N ARG A 114 4.62 -13.59 7.16
CA ARG A 114 5.94 -13.68 7.83
C ARG A 114 5.94 -12.86 9.11
N ARG A 115 5.37 -11.66 9.08
CA ARG A 115 5.26 -10.76 10.25
C ARG A 115 4.43 -11.34 11.39
N THR A 116 3.46 -12.21 11.09
CA THR A 116 2.69 -12.95 12.12
C THR A 116 3.46 -14.10 12.77
N LYS A 117 4.65 -14.45 12.26
CA LYS A 117 5.50 -15.53 12.79
C LYS A 117 6.76 -14.99 13.48
N TYR A 118 6.93 -13.68 13.51
CA TYR A 118 8.03 -13.05 14.23
C TYR A 118 7.76 -13.10 15.73
#